data_AF-A0A8I0FAV2-F1
#
_entry.id   AF-A0A8I0FAV2-F1
#
_cell.length_a   1.000
_cell.length_b   1.000
_cell.length_c   1.000
_cell.angle_alpha   90.00
_cell.angle_beta   90.00
_cell.angle_gamma   90.00
#
_symmetry.space_group_name_H-M   'P 1'
#
loop_
_entity.id
_entity.type
_entity.pdbx_description
1 polymer ?
#
loop_
_entity_poly.entity_id
_entity_poly.type
_entity_poly.pdbx_seq_one_letter_code
_entity_poly.pdbx_strand_id
1 'polypeptide(L)'
;NFSTQLLNIFAEHSLVPKNMHEIREIQLALGLVAAGEGICIIPASADTIRFPHLNYIPILDNGAVSPIFITARAMDRSEDLQSLFDCIYQVYDLEGIPYQRTVFTLDQNPIDDSNGIDS
;
A
#
# COMPACT_ATOMS: atom_id res chain seq x y z
N ASN A 1 1.19 0.98 -8.54
CA ASN A 1 0.37 -0.10 -9.12
C ASN A 1 0.77 -1.40 -8.46
N PHE A 2 -0.18 -2.28 -8.13
CA PHE A 2 0.04 -3.55 -7.43
C PHE A 2 0.94 -4.52 -8.22
N SER A 3 0.80 -4.59 -9.55
CA SER A 3 1.65 -5.43 -10.40
C SER A 3 3.13 -5.10 -10.26
N THR A 4 3.48 -3.81 -10.19
CA THR A 4 4.85 -3.35 -9.93
C THR A 4 5.35 -3.77 -8.55
N GLN A 5 4.50 -3.68 -7.52
CA GLN A 5 4.86 -4.09 -6.15
C GLN A 5 5.12 -5.60 -6.09
N LEU A 6 4.28 -6.40 -6.73
CA LEU A 6 4.45 -7.84 -6.84
C LEU A 6 5.80 -8.19 -7.47
N LEU A 7 6.16 -7.55 -8.59
CA LEU A 7 7.44 -7.74 -9.26
C LEU A 7 8.63 -7.35 -8.37
N ASN A 8 8.50 -6.28 -7.59
CA ASN A 8 9.54 -5.88 -6.64
C ASN A 8 9.74 -6.94 -5.55
N ILE A 9 8.65 -7.52 -5.01
CA ILE A 9 8.73 -8.62 -4.04
C ILE A 9 9.48 -9.81 -4.66
N PHE A 10 9.12 -10.24 -5.88
CA PHE A 10 9.87 -11.29 -6.57
C PHE A 10 11.37 -10.94 -6.73
N ALA A 11 11.68 -9.70 -7.11
CA ALA A 11 13.05 -9.24 -7.29
C ALA A 11 13.86 -9.20 -5.97
N GLU A 12 13.24 -8.81 -4.85
CA GLU A 12 13.85 -8.82 -3.50
C GLU A 12 14.28 -10.24 -3.09
N HIS A 13 13.54 -11.26 -3.54
CA HIS A 13 13.89 -12.67 -3.35
C HIS A 13 14.79 -13.24 -4.46
N SER A 14 15.35 -12.41 -5.34
CA SER A 14 16.13 -12.84 -6.52
C SER A 14 15.38 -13.80 -7.45
N LEU A 15 14.05 -13.70 -7.48
CA LEU A 15 13.18 -14.49 -8.35
C LEU A 15 12.76 -13.69 -9.57
N VAL A 16 12.67 -14.37 -10.71
CA VAL A 16 12.17 -13.78 -11.96
C VAL A 16 11.00 -14.62 -12.48
N PRO A 17 9.75 -14.11 -12.40
CA PRO A 17 8.61 -14.83 -12.93
C PRO A 17 8.71 -14.93 -14.45
N LYS A 18 8.59 -16.15 -14.99
CA LYS A 18 8.81 -16.43 -16.42
C LYS A 18 7.56 -16.23 -17.29
N ASN A 19 6.39 -16.55 -16.75
CA ASN A 19 5.11 -16.50 -17.46
C ASN A 19 4.17 -15.59 -16.67
N MET A 20 4.08 -14.33 -17.07
CA MET A 20 3.27 -13.33 -16.38
C MET A 20 2.29 -12.67 -17.35
N HIS A 21 1.04 -12.58 -16.94
CA HIS A 21 0.00 -11.85 -17.63
C HIS A 21 -0.57 -10.79 -16.69
N GLU A 22 -0.46 -9.52 -17.07
CA GLU A 22 -1.11 -8.43 -16.35
C GLU A 22 -2.54 -8.28 -16.84
N ILE A 23 -3.50 -8.45 -15.94
CA ILE A 23 -4.93 -8.33 -16.22
C ILE A 23 -5.48 -7.20 -15.37
N ARG A 24 -6.17 -6.25 -16.02
CA ARG A 24 -6.69 -5.05 -15.35
C ARG A 24 -7.87 -5.34 -14.43
N GLU A 25 -8.72 -6.28 -14.83
CA GLU A 25 -9.95 -6.61 -14.10
C GLU A 25 -9.76 -7.90 -13.29
N ILE A 26 -9.87 -7.79 -11.97
CA ILE A 26 -9.71 -8.94 -11.05
C ILE A 26 -10.71 -10.04 -11.38
N GLN A 27 -11.95 -9.69 -11.70
CA GLN A 27 -12.98 -10.67 -12.06
C GLN A 27 -12.60 -11.49 -13.30
N LEU A 28 -11.96 -10.88 -14.30
CA LEU A 28 -11.47 -11.58 -15.48
C LEU A 28 -10.30 -12.50 -15.13
N ALA A 29 -9.35 -12.02 -14.34
CA ALA A 29 -8.22 -12.81 -13.89
C ALA A 29 -8.68 -14.06 -13.11
N LEU A 30 -9.62 -13.89 -12.18
CA LEU A 30 -10.20 -14.99 -11.41
C LEU A 30 -10.99 -15.96 -12.30
N GLY A 31 -11.74 -15.45 -13.28
CA GLY A 31 -12.45 -16.28 -14.27
C GLY A 31 -11.50 -17.16 -15.09
N LEU A 32 -10.34 -16.65 -15.48
CA LEU A 32 -9.32 -17.43 -16.21
C LEU A 32 -8.68 -18.50 -15.32
N VAL A 33 -8.39 -18.18 -14.05
CA VAL A 33 -7.91 -19.17 -13.07
C VAL A 33 -8.95 -20.27 -12.87
N ALA A 34 -10.23 -19.91 -12.76
CA ALA A 34 -11.32 -20.88 -12.60
C ALA A 34 -11.49 -21.77 -13.84
N ALA A 35 -11.14 -21.25 -15.02
CA ALA A 35 -11.09 -21.99 -16.27
C ALA A 35 -9.82 -22.86 -16.42
N GLY A 36 -8.86 -22.75 -15.51
CA GLY A 36 -7.64 -23.57 -15.50
C GLY A 36 -6.42 -22.96 -16.21
N GLU A 37 -6.44 -21.66 -16.53
CA GLU A 37 -5.31 -21.00 -17.21
C GLU A 37 -4.04 -20.88 -16.34
N GLY A 38 -4.16 -20.96 -15.01
CA GLY A 38 -3.01 -20.91 -14.13
C GLY A 38 -3.35 -20.44 -12.71
N ILE A 39 -2.52 -19.53 -12.17
CA ILE A 39 -2.67 -18.94 -10.84
C ILE A 39 -2.73 -17.42 -10.94
N CYS A 40 -3.38 -16.78 -9.97
CA CYS A 40 -3.44 -15.33 -9.83
C CYS A 40 -3.07 -14.94 -8.41
N ILE A 41 -2.27 -13.88 -8.26
CA ILE A 41 -1.98 -13.28 -6.95
C ILE A 41 -2.85 -12.04 -6.83
N ILE A 42 -3.58 -11.94 -5.73
CA ILE A 42 -4.47 -10.82 -5.42
C ILE A 42 -4.11 -10.22 -4.05
N PRO A 43 -4.39 -8.94 -3.80
CA PRO A 43 -4.33 -8.42 -2.43
C PRO A 43 -5.43 -9.04 -1.57
N ALA A 44 -5.18 -9.19 -0.27
CA ALA A 44 -6.16 -9.72 0.68
C ALA A 44 -7.47 -8.90 0.73
N SER A 45 -7.43 -7.62 0.37
CA SER A 45 -8.65 -6.79 0.26
C SER A 45 -9.56 -7.19 -0.91
N ALA A 46 -9.02 -7.82 -1.96
CA ALA A 46 -9.79 -8.34 -3.10
C ALA A 46 -10.44 -9.70 -2.81
N ASP A 47 -10.16 -10.28 -1.63
CA ASP A 47 -10.67 -11.55 -1.15
C ASP A 47 -12.19 -11.50 -0.82
N THR A 48 -12.84 -10.36 -1.04
CA THR A 48 -14.30 -10.21 -1.01
C THR A 48 -14.97 -10.84 -2.23
N ILE A 49 -14.24 -11.00 -3.34
CA ILE A 49 -14.73 -11.60 -4.59
C ILE A 49 -14.37 -13.08 -4.58
N ARG A 50 -15.32 -13.94 -4.20
CA ARG A 50 -15.20 -15.40 -4.21
C ARG A 50 -15.80 -15.98 -5.49
N PHE A 51 -14.95 -16.55 -6.34
CA PHE A 51 -15.43 -17.39 -7.44
C PHE A 51 -15.63 -18.84 -6.97
N PRO A 52 -16.70 -19.50 -7.43
CA PRO A 52 -16.84 -20.95 -7.25
C PRO A 52 -15.61 -21.67 -7.82
N HIS A 53 -15.22 -22.78 -7.18
CA HIS A 53 -14.13 -23.66 -7.62
C HIS A 53 -12.71 -23.06 -7.56
N LEU A 54 -12.53 -21.89 -6.92
CA LEU A 54 -11.20 -21.36 -6.60
C LEU A 54 -10.80 -21.66 -5.17
N ASN A 55 -9.54 -22.04 -5.00
CA ASN A 55 -8.90 -22.17 -3.70
C ASN A 55 -8.01 -20.95 -3.45
N TYR A 56 -8.29 -20.20 -2.39
CA TYR A 56 -7.52 -19.04 -1.98
C TYR A 56 -6.48 -19.50 -0.95
N ILE A 57 -5.21 -19.38 -1.29
CA ILE A 57 -4.10 -19.89 -0.47
C ILE A 57 -3.30 -18.68 0.04
N PRO A 58 -3.12 -18.52 1.37
CA PRO A 58 -2.34 -17.44 1.91
C PRO A 58 -0.85 -17.60 1.54
N ILE A 59 -0.21 -16.50 1.20
CA ILE A 59 1.25 -16.46 1.03
C ILE A 59 1.87 -16.35 2.43
N LEU A 60 2.79 -17.28 2.75
CA LEU A 60 3.38 -17.38 4.09
C LEU A 60 4.58 -16.44 4.30
N ASP A 61 5.11 -15.86 3.22
CA ASP A 61 6.22 -14.92 3.31
C ASP A 61 5.74 -13.59 3.91
N ASN A 62 6.33 -13.19 5.04
CA ASN A 62 6.00 -11.93 5.71
C ASN A 62 6.32 -10.70 4.86
N GLY A 63 7.23 -10.82 3.89
CA GLY A 63 7.57 -9.78 2.92
C GLY A 63 6.56 -9.65 1.78
N ALA A 64 5.63 -10.59 1.63
CA ALA A 64 4.60 -10.57 0.58
C ALA A 64 3.43 -9.63 0.92
N VAL A 65 3.74 -8.40 1.32
CA VAL A 65 2.78 -7.38 1.73
C VAL A 65 2.79 -6.20 0.76
N SER A 66 1.60 -5.66 0.48
CA SER A 66 1.43 -4.48 -0.35
C SER A 66 1.01 -3.30 0.52
N PRO A 67 1.92 -2.36 0.85
CA PRO A 67 1.57 -1.20 1.66
C PRO A 67 0.59 -0.26 0.92
N ILE A 68 -0.33 0.33 1.67
CA ILE A 68 -1.24 1.38 1.22
C ILE A 68 -0.66 2.72 1.67
N PHE A 69 -0.51 3.66 0.74
CA PHE A 69 0.04 4.98 1.02
C PHE A 69 -1.00 6.07 0.79
N ILE A 70 -0.97 7.09 1.64
CA ILE A 70 -1.66 8.36 1.44
C ILE A 70 -0.60 9.43 1.23
N THR A 71 -0.73 10.19 0.15
CA THR A 71 0.17 11.29 -0.17
C THR A 71 -0.61 12.61 -0.10
N ALA A 72 -0.15 13.52 0.74
CA ALA A 72 -0.67 14.88 0.84
C ALA A 72 0.44 15.89 0.53
N ARG A 73 0.06 17.13 0.20
CA ARG A 73 1.03 18.21 0.01
C ARG A 73 1.62 18.59 1.36
N ALA A 74 2.94 18.74 1.43
CA ALA A 74 3.65 18.98 2.68
C ALA A 74 3.18 20.22 3.46
N MET A 75 2.71 21.27 2.76
CA MET A 75 2.22 22.50 3.39
C MET A 75 0.71 22.53 3.61
N ASP A 76 -0.01 21.49 3.22
CA ASP A 76 -1.45 21.44 3.43
C ASP A 76 -1.74 21.07 4.88
N ARG A 77 -2.29 22.05 5.61
CA ARG A 77 -2.69 21.93 7.01
C ARG A 77 -4.19 22.21 7.19
N SER A 78 -4.96 22.06 6.12
CA SER A 78 -6.40 22.29 6.18
C SER A 78 -7.06 21.42 7.26
N GLU A 79 -8.08 21.99 7.90
CA GLU A 79 -8.89 21.29 8.90
C GLU A 79 -9.57 20.04 8.30
N ASP A 80 -9.96 20.13 7.03
CA ASP A 80 -10.52 19.01 6.26
C ASP A 80 -9.54 17.84 6.13
N LEU A 81 -8.27 18.11 5.83
CA LEU A 81 -7.25 17.07 5.70
C LEU A 81 -6.95 16.40 7.05
N GLN A 82 -6.90 17.17 8.13
CA GLN A 82 -6.74 16.64 9.48
C GLN A 82 -7.94 15.75 9.88
N SER A 83 -9.16 16.23 9.62
CA SER A 83 -10.39 15.48 9.86
C SER A 83 -10.45 14.17 9.07
N LEU A 84 -9.96 14.18 7.82
CA LEU A 84 -9.84 12.98 7.00
C LEU A 84 -8.86 11.97 7.63
N PHE A 85 -7.68 12.41 8.06
CA PHE A 85 -6.73 11.52 8.73
C PHE A 85 -7.29 10.94 10.02
N ASP A 86 -7.95 11.76 10.84
CA ASP A 86 -8.58 11.29 12.08
C ASP A 86 -9.65 10.23 11.81
N CYS A 87 -10.48 10.43 10.79
CA CYS A 87 -11.47 9.44 10.35
C CYS A 87 -10.81 8.13 9.90
N ILE A 88 -9.73 8.20 9.12
CA ILE A 88 -9.00 7.02 8.65
C ILE A 88 -8.39 6.26 9.82
N TYR A 89 -7.73 6.96 10.76
CA TYR A 89 -7.14 6.32 11.94
C TYR A 89 -8.20 5.68 12.83
N GLN A 90 -9.35 6.33 12.99
CA GLN A 90 -10.47 5.76 13.73
C GLN A 90 -10.95 4.44 13.11
N VAL A 91 -11.11 4.37 11.78
CA VAL A 91 -11.49 3.11 11.11
C VAL A 91 -10.42 2.03 11.31
N TYR A 92 -9.15 2.39 11.24
CA TYR A 92 -8.06 1.42 11.41
C TYR A 92 -8.00 0.90 12.85
N ASP A 93 -8.24 1.75 13.85
CA ASP A 93 -8.34 1.35 15.26
C ASP A 93 -9.52 0.38 15.47
N LEU A 94 -10.67 0.65 14.85
CA LEU A 94 -11.87 -0.21 14.93
C LEU A 94 -11.66 -1.59 14.30
N GLU A 95 -10.98 -1.65 13.15
CA GLU A 95 -10.70 -2.89 12.42
C GLU A 95 -9.42 -3.60 12.91
N GLY A 96 -8.70 -3.02 13.88
CA GLY A 96 -7.45 -3.57 14.41
C GLY A 96 -6.31 -3.63 13.39
N ILE A 97 -6.32 -2.75 12.38
CA ILE A 97 -5.33 -2.71 11.30
C ILE A 97 -4.10 -1.92 11.79
N PRO A 98 -2.88 -2.49 11.76
CA PRO A 98 -1.68 -1.75 12.15
C PRO A 98 -1.36 -0.64 11.16
N TYR A 99 -1.03 0.55 11.68
CA TYR A 99 -0.59 1.69 10.87
C TYR A 99 0.55 2.46 11.55
N GLN A 100 1.30 3.21 10.75
CA GLN A 100 2.26 4.18 11.22
C GLN A 100 1.65 5.58 11.17
N ARG A 101 1.49 6.22 12.33
CA ARG A 101 1.07 7.63 12.39
C ARG A 101 2.30 8.52 12.17
N THR A 102 2.36 9.17 11.02
CA THR A 102 3.40 10.19 10.76
C THR A 102 2.87 11.53 11.21
N VAL A 103 3.47 12.09 12.26
CA VAL A 103 3.23 13.49 12.64
C VAL A 103 3.98 14.36 11.63
N PHE A 104 3.25 15.13 10.81
CA PHE A 104 3.83 16.07 9.86
C PHE A 104 4.42 17.29 10.60
N THR A 105 5.53 17.11 11.32
CA THR A 105 6.23 18.20 11.99
C THR A 105 7.16 18.89 10.99
N LEU A 106 6.71 20.02 10.41
CA LEU A 106 7.59 20.91 9.67
C LEU A 106 8.36 21.79 10.65
N ASP A 107 9.45 21.29 11.21
CA ASP A 107 10.45 22.14 11.88
C ASP A 107 11.85 21.62 11.57
N GLN A 108 12.33 21.87 10.34
CA GLN A 108 13.77 22.00 10.08
C GLN A 108 14.00 23.08 9.04
N ASN A 109 14.12 24.32 9.50
CA ASN A 109 15.01 25.28 8.87
C ASN A 109 15.68 26.09 10.00
N PRO A 110 16.98 25.89 10.28
CA PRO A 110 17.68 26.82 11.15
C PRO A 110 17.87 28.10 10.35
N ILE A 111 17.05 29.11 10.64
CA ILE A 111 17.41 30.49 10.32
C ILE A 111 18.54 30.83 11.30
N ASP A 112 19.79 30.64 10.86
CA ASP A 112 20.95 31.27 11.47
C ASP A 112 20.91 32.77 11.14
N ASP A 113 20.07 33.49 11.88
CA ASP A 113 20.19 34.94 12.07
C ASP A 113 20.86 35.18 13.43
N SER A 114 22.07 34.65 13.62
CA SER A 114 22.98 35.19 14.63
C SER A 114 23.84 36.30 13.99
N ASN A 115 23.26 37.50 14.08
CA ASN A 115 23.85 38.80 13.82
C ASN A 115 25.36 38.88 14.08
N GLY A 116 26.07 39.41 13.08
CA GLY A 116 27.28 40.18 13.32
C GLY A 116 26.97 41.51 14.02
N ILE A 117 27.96 41.94 14.81
CA ILE A 117 28.29 43.31 15.24
C ILE A 117 27.51 43.88 16.45
N ASP A 118 28.13 43.75 17.63
CA ASP A 118 28.56 44.83 18.55
C ASP A 118 28.92 44.15 19.88
N SER A 119 30.16 44.11 20.38
CA SER A 119 30.98 45.23 20.87
C SER A 119 32.42 44.78 21.10
#